data_AF-A0A7S0HWX9-F1
#
_entry.id   AF-A0A7S0HWX9-F1
#
_cell.length_a   1.000
_cell.length_b   1.000
_cell.length_c   1.000
_cell.angle_alpha   90.00
_cell.angle_beta   90.00
_cell.angle_gamma   90.00
#
_symmetry.space_group_name_H-M   'P 1'
#
loop_
_entity.id
_entity.type
_entity.pdbx_description
1 polymer ?
#
loop_
_entity_poly.entity_id
_entity_poly.type
_entity_poly.pdbx_seq_one_letter_code
_entity_poly.pdbx_strand_id
1 'polypeptide(L)'
;RFENRLLSPHFNMENLPEECVYSACICCYTSCVKEPLIGCKGKGDCLWCSEECCIAGNTDQFDIGMIKDDKFFIKLGLPCCTCGVKKVPEWFNPILLSNGQCLCLKQHAAFPPENLICAICCFQCIPNMGCMKGPTPGGAPDNSTMQR
;
A
#
# COMPACT_ATOMS: atom_id res chain seq x y z
N ARG A 1 -16.88 -40.75 -24.31
CA ARG A 1 -17.71 -40.21 -23.20
C ARG A 1 -16.78 -39.31 -22.39
N PHE A 2 -16.61 -38.06 -22.82
CA PHE A 2 -15.78 -37.08 -22.10
C PHE A 2 -16.62 -36.56 -20.94
N GLU A 3 -16.25 -36.91 -19.71
CA GLU A 3 -16.91 -36.40 -18.52
C GLU A 3 -16.57 -34.93 -18.33
N ASN A 4 -17.59 -34.08 -18.51
CA ASN A 4 -17.64 -32.71 -18.03
C ASN A 4 -17.42 -32.68 -16.51
N ARG A 5 -16.17 -32.62 -16.05
CA ARG A 5 -15.87 -32.06 -14.73
C ARG A 5 -15.95 -30.54 -14.85
N LEU A 6 -17.18 -30.04 -14.82
CA LEU A 6 -17.48 -28.66 -14.46
C LEU A 6 -16.97 -28.45 -13.03
N LEU A 7 -15.73 -27.96 -12.93
CA LEU A 7 -15.20 -27.34 -11.73
C LEU A 7 -15.96 -26.03 -11.53
N SER A 8 -17.12 -26.10 -10.90
CA SER A 8 -17.58 -24.99 -10.06
C SER A 8 -17.21 -25.35 -8.62
N PRO A 9 -16.01 -24.99 -8.14
CA PRO A 9 -15.85 -24.86 -6.71
C PRO A 9 -16.80 -23.72 -6.33
N HIS A 10 -17.73 -23.98 -5.43
CA HIS A 10 -18.42 -22.91 -4.72
C HIS A 10 -17.34 -21.95 -4.22
N PHE A 11 -17.27 -20.76 -4.81
CA PHE A 11 -16.31 -19.73 -4.44
C PHE A 11 -16.74 -19.22 -3.07
N ASN A 12 -16.33 -19.91 -2.01
CA ASN A 12 -16.67 -19.55 -0.65
C ASN A 12 -15.85 -18.31 -0.28
N MET A 13 -16.51 -17.15 -0.16
CA MET A 13 -15.90 -15.89 0.25
C MET A 13 -15.20 -15.98 1.61
N GLU A 14 -15.55 -16.95 2.45
CA GLU A 14 -14.93 -17.18 3.75
C GLU A 14 -13.49 -17.72 3.65
N ASN A 15 -13.17 -18.42 2.56
CA ASN A 15 -11.85 -19.04 2.34
C ASN A 15 -10.87 -18.14 1.55
N LEU A 16 -11.27 -16.91 1.25
CA LEU A 16 -10.39 -15.95 0.59
C LEU A 16 -9.30 -15.49 1.57
N PRO A 17 -8.04 -15.36 1.10
CA PRO A 17 -6.99 -14.74 1.90
C PRO A 17 -7.42 -13.29 2.23
N GLU A 18 -6.95 -12.78 3.38
CA GLU A 18 -7.24 -11.40 3.80
C GLU A 18 -6.78 -10.36 2.77
N GLU A 19 -5.68 -10.67 2.07
CA GLU A 19 -5.10 -9.88 1.01
C GLU A 19 -4.56 -10.80 -0.10
N CYS A 20 -4.79 -10.46 -1.37
CA CYS A 20 -4.20 -11.14 -2.51
C CYS A 20 -3.55 -10.16 -3.49
N VAL A 21 -2.33 -10.44 -3.93
CA VAL A 21 -1.58 -9.56 -4.84
C VAL A 21 -2.19 -9.65 -6.23
N TYR A 22 -2.72 -8.53 -6.74
CA TYR A 22 -3.27 -8.42 -8.09
C TYR A 22 -2.16 -8.20 -9.13
N SER A 23 -1.24 -7.27 -8.86
CA SER A 23 -0.14 -6.89 -9.75
C SER A 23 1.06 -6.47 -8.92
N ALA A 24 2.27 -6.89 -9.31
CA ALA A 24 3.49 -6.50 -8.61
C ALA A 24 4.68 -6.47 -9.56
N CYS A 25 5.54 -5.47 -9.39
CA CYS A 25 6.80 -5.33 -10.12
C CYS A 25 7.84 -4.58 -9.28
N ILE A 26 8.97 -5.22 -9.03
CA ILE A 26 10.17 -4.67 -8.36
C ILE A 26 9.83 -4.16 -6.95
N CYS A 27 9.53 -2.87 -6.83
CA CYS A 27 9.31 -2.15 -5.59
C CYS A 27 7.84 -1.87 -5.32
N CYS A 28 6.95 -2.10 -6.28
CA CYS A 28 5.55 -1.73 -6.19
C CYS A 28 4.66 -2.96 -6.30
N TYR A 29 3.58 -2.99 -5.51
CA TYR A 29 2.50 -3.94 -5.72
C TYR A 29 1.14 -3.29 -5.50
N THR A 30 0.12 -3.89 -6.11
CA THR A 30 -1.29 -3.65 -5.89
C THR A 30 -1.92 -4.97 -5.50
N SER A 31 -2.69 -4.96 -4.42
CA SER A 31 -3.41 -6.10 -3.88
C SER A 31 -4.88 -5.80 -3.69
N CYS A 32 -5.67 -6.85 -3.69
CA CYS A 32 -7.07 -6.81 -3.30
C CYS A 32 -7.18 -7.24 -1.83
N VAL A 33 -7.80 -6.42 -1.00
CA VAL A 33 -8.08 -6.70 0.42
C VAL A 33 -9.54 -7.09 0.61
N LYS A 34 -9.79 -7.96 1.59
CA LYS A 34 -11.14 -8.43 1.93
C LYS A 34 -12.02 -7.33 2.51
N GLU A 35 -11.45 -6.48 3.36
CA GLU A 35 -12.15 -5.36 3.99
C GLU A 35 -11.98 -4.08 3.16
N PRO A 36 -13.05 -3.58 2.51
CA PRO A 36 -12.96 -2.36 1.72
C PRO A 36 -12.89 -1.11 2.61
N LEU A 37 -12.02 -0.17 2.24
CA LEU A 37 -12.00 1.16 2.83
C LEU A 37 -12.96 2.06 2.06
N ILE A 38 -13.99 2.57 2.73
CA ILE A 38 -14.87 3.59 2.16
C ILE A 38 -14.10 4.91 2.09
N GLY A 39 -13.88 5.41 0.88
CA GLY A 39 -13.02 6.57 0.60
C GLY A 39 -11.62 6.15 0.17
N CYS A 40 -10.63 7.00 0.43
CA CYS A 40 -9.23 6.70 0.18
C CYS A 40 -8.36 7.11 1.37
N LYS A 41 -7.31 6.35 1.64
CA LYS A 41 -6.26 6.70 2.60
C LYS A 41 -4.93 6.35 2.00
N GLY A 42 -4.00 7.28 1.97
CA GLY A 42 -2.67 7.07 1.43
C GLY A 42 -1.63 7.90 2.16
N LYS A 43 -0.42 7.38 2.21
CA LYS A 43 0.77 8.06 2.69
C LYS A 43 1.93 7.69 1.78
N GLY A 44 2.56 8.69 1.21
CA GLY A 44 3.73 8.57 0.35
C GLY A 44 4.86 9.43 0.87
N ASP A 45 6.03 8.83 1.02
CA ASP A 45 7.28 9.49 1.32
C ASP A 45 8.23 9.23 0.14
N CYS A 46 8.71 10.30 -0.48
CA CYS A 46 9.62 10.27 -1.62
C CYS A 46 10.80 11.19 -1.33
N LEU A 47 12.03 10.69 -1.14
CA LEU A 47 13.25 11.47 -0.88
C LEU A 47 13.07 12.59 0.16
N TRP A 48 12.64 13.78 -0.27
CA TRP A 48 12.35 14.94 0.58
C TRP A 48 10.86 15.27 0.69
N CYS A 49 9.96 14.72 -0.11
CA CYS A 49 8.53 14.97 -0.04
C CYS A 49 7.84 13.96 0.86
N SER A 50 6.88 14.43 1.65
CA SER A 50 5.89 13.62 2.34
C SER A 50 4.52 14.08 1.88
N GLU A 51 3.65 13.14 1.56
CA GLU A 51 2.26 13.37 1.25
C GLU A 51 1.40 12.38 2.03
N GLU A 52 0.34 12.88 2.65
CA GLU A 52 -0.69 12.07 3.28
C GLU A 52 -2.04 12.51 2.74
N CYS A 53 -2.93 11.58 2.41
CA CYS A 53 -4.27 11.85 1.93
C CYS A 53 -5.25 10.92 2.66
N CYS A 54 -6.37 11.45 3.12
CA CYS A 54 -7.43 10.71 3.77
C CYS A 54 -8.77 11.36 3.48
N ILE A 55 -9.64 10.63 2.79
CA ILE A 55 -11.05 10.94 2.55
C ILE A 55 -11.91 9.80 3.12
N ALA A 56 -11.36 9.00 4.04
CA ALA A 56 -12.10 7.94 4.68
C ALA A 56 -13.16 8.54 5.62
N GLY A 57 -14.37 7.97 5.59
CA GLY A 57 -15.42 8.35 6.54
C GLY A 57 -15.00 7.99 7.98
N ASN A 58 -15.38 8.81 8.96
CA ASN A 58 -15.06 8.62 10.39
C ASN A 58 -13.57 8.64 10.75
N THR A 59 -12.71 9.26 9.95
CA THR A 59 -11.34 9.56 10.34
C THR A 59 -11.17 11.04 10.68
N ASP A 60 -10.26 11.33 11.60
CA ASP A 60 -9.90 12.71 11.93
C ASP A 60 -9.39 13.46 10.69
N GLN A 61 -9.79 14.73 10.57
CA GLN A 61 -9.30 15.62 9.53
C GLN A 61 -7.86 16.04 9.84
N PHE A 62 -7.10 16.34 8.80
CA PHE A 62 -5.77 16.92 8.99
C PHE A 62 -5.85 18.38 9.40
N ASP A 63 -4.79 18.84 10.07
CA ASP A 63 -4.60 20.26 10.38
C ASP A 63 -4.59 21.10 9.09
N ILE A 64 -5.22 22.27 9.16
CA ILE A 64 -5.37 23.17 8.01
C ILE A 64 -4.34 24.30 8.08
N GLY A 65 -3.67 24.57 6.97
CA GLY A 65 -2.72 25.67 6.82
C GLY A 65 -1.26 25.23 6.95
N MET A 66 -0.40 26.13 7.44
CA MET A 66 1.02 25.84 7.61
C MET A 66 1.24 25.10 8.93
N ILE A 67 1.56 23.81 8.84
CA ILE A 67 1.81 22.93 9.97
C ILE A 67 3.27 23.11 10.40
N LYS A 68 3.48 23.48 11.67
CA LYS A 68 4.82 23.62 12.24
C LYS A 68 5.32 22.26 12.70
N ASP A 69 6.27 21.71 11.95
CA ASP A 69 6.92 20.44 12.25
C ASP A 69 8.43 20.59 12.04
N ASP A 70 9.21 20.30 13.08
CA ASP A 70 10.67 20.47 13.05
C ASP A 70 11.35 19.57 12.03
N LYS A 71 10.71 18.45 11.67
CA LYS A 71 11.18 17.49 10.66
C LYS A 71 11.00 18.01 9.23
N PHE A 72 10.26 19.10 9.02
CA PHE A 72 9.95 19.68 7.72
C PHE A 72 10.47 21.11 7.59
N PHE A 73 10.93 21.48 6.39
CA PHE A 73 11.14 22.88 6.02
C PHE A 73 9.82 23.62 5.90
N ILE A 74 8.85 22.97 5.25
CA ILE A 74 7.49 23.46 5.10
C ILE A 74 6.56 22.26 5.05
N LYS A 75 5.44 22.35 5.77
CA LYS A 75 4.36 21.37 5.70
C LYS A 75 3.05 22.14 5.58
N LEU A 76 2.29 21.82 4.55
CA LEU A 76 0.99 22.40 4.26
C LEU A 76 -0.07 21.33 4.46
N GLY A 77 -1.16 21.71 5.10
CA GLY A 77 -2.30 20.85 5.34
C GLY A 77 -3.59 21.42 4.78
N LEU A 78 -4.39 20.54 4.22
CA LEU A 78 -5.79 20.70 3.83
C LEU A 78 -6.60 19.64 4.59
N PRO A 79 -7.93 19.79 4.74
CA PRO A 79 -8.74 18.86 5.55
C PRO A 79 -8.58 17.38 5.20
N CYS A 80 -8.29 17.08 3.92
CA CYS A 80 -8.16 15.73 3.39
C CYS A 80 -6.73 15.34 3.02
N CYS A 81 -5.74 16.24 3.08
CA CYS A 81 -4.37 15.88 2.74
C CYS A 81 -3.32 16.81 3.36
N THR A 82 -2.12 16.29 3.56
CA THR A 82 -0.95 17.11 3.90
C THR A 82 0.16 16.85 2.90
N CYS A 83 0.95 17.87 2.61
CA CYS A 83 2.16 17.76 1.79
C CYS A 83 3.27 18.58 2.45
N GLY A 84 4.48 18.04 2.49
CA GLY A 84 5.61 18.74 3.10
C GLY A 84 6.96 18.34 2.53
N VAL A 85 7.90 19.28 2.63
CA VAL A 85 9.31 19.07 2.29
C VAL A 85 10.09 18.82 3.58
N LYS A 86 10.59 17.60 3.74
CA LYS A 86 11.39 17.11 4.88
C LYS A 86 12.77 17.77 4.90
N LYS A 87 13.31 17.95 6.11
CA LYS A 87 14.72 18.23 6.35
C LYS A 87 15.46 16.90 6.38
N VAL A 88 16.03 16.51 5.25
CA VAL A 88 16.62 15.16 5.09
C VAL A 88 18.14 15.21 5.31
N PRO A 89 18.73 14.37 6.20
CA PRO A 89 20.18 14.19 6.28
C PRO A 89 20.72 13.31 5.13
N GLU A 90 22.01 13.43 4.79
CA GLU A 90 22.69 12.83 3.61
C GLU A 90 22.66 11.27 3.51
N TRP A 91 22.17 10.55 4.52
CA TRP A 91 22.21 9.08 4.63
C TRP A 91 20.81 8.42 4.58
N PHE A 92 19.85 9.05 3.91
CA PHE A 92 18.43 8.68 4.01
C PHE A 92 18.02 7.47 3.16
N ASN A 93 17.58 6.43 3.85
CA ASN A 93 16.99 5.20 3.35
C ASN A 93 15.74 4.94 4.21
N PRO A 94 14.51 4.76 3.68
CA PRO A 94 14.14 4.53 2.28
C PRO A 94 14.03 5.79 1.42
N ILE A 95 14.38 5.62 0.13
CA ILE A 95 14.27 6.65 -0.93
C ILE A 95 12.81 6.86 -1.33
N LEU A 96 12.03 5.79 -1.30
CA LEU A 96 10.61 5.80 -1.63
C LEU A 96 9.90 4.86 -0.66
N LEU A 97 8.81 5.30 -0.06
CA LEU A 97 7.91 4.48 0.72
C LEU A 97 6.49 5.01 0.58
N SER A 98 5.61 4.27 -0.06
CA SER A 98 4.22 4.65 -0.27
C SER A 98 3.29 3.51 0.07
N ASN A 99 2.18 3.81 0.71
CA ASN A 99 1.09 2.89 0.97
C ASN A 99 -0.23 3.64 0.79
N GLY A 100 -1.15 3.06 0.04
CA GLY A 100 -2.46 3.64 -0.20
C GLY A 100 -3.52 2.58 -0.30
N GLN A 101 -4.74 2.89 0.12
CA GLN A 101 -5.90 2.04 -0.05
C GLN A 101 -7.07 2.88 -0.55
N CYS A 102 -7.76 2.37 -1.56
CA CYS A 102 -9.00 2.90 -2.09
C CYS A 102 -9.94 1.73 -2.36
N LEU A 103 -11.08 1.70 -1.67
CA LEU A 103 -12.00 0.56 -1.72
C LEU A 103 -11.28 -0.75 -1.33
N CYS A 104 -11.36 -1.77 -2.18
CA CYS A 104 -10.69 -3.05 -2.01
C CYS A 104 -9.27 -3.08 -2.55
N LEU A 105 -8.75 -2.01 -3.14
CA LEU A 105 -7.41 -1.98 -3.71
C LEU A 105 -6.44 -1.33 -2.72
N LYS A 106 -5.42 -2.07 -2.31
CA LYS A 106 -4.26 -1.58 -1.56
C LYS A 106 -3.06 -1.51 -2.50
N GLN A 107 -2.34 -0.41 -2.47
CA GLN A 107 -1.14 -0.14 -3.24
C GLN A 107 0.01 0.09 -2.29
N HIS A 108 1.17 -0.39 -2.68
CA HIS A 108 2.38 -0.24 -1.90
C HIS A 108 3.57 -0.02 -2.82
N ALA A 109 4.51 0.80 -2.40
CA ALA A 109 5.77 1.04 -3.09
C ALA A 109 6.90 1.24 -2.08
N ALA A 110 8.05 0.59 -2.26
CA ALA A 110 9.21 0.82 -1.41
C ALA A 110 10.53 0.65 -2.17
N PHE A 111 11.41 1.65 -2.08
CA PHE A 111 12.75 1.61 -2.65
C PHE A 111 13.80 2.01 -1.60
N PRO A 112 14.84 1.19 -1.37
CA PRO A 112 15.16 -0.07 -2.03
C PRO A 112 14.13 -1.18 -1.72
N PRO A 113 13.88 -2.11 -2.65
CA PRO A 113 12.89 -3.16 -2.44
C PRO A 113 13.40 -4.17 -1.40
N GLU A 114 12.61 -4.42 -0.35
CA GLU A 114 12.96 -5.40 0.69
C GLU A 114 12.78 -6.85 0.20
N ASN A 115 11.73 -7.11 -0.58
CA ASN A 115 11.45 -8.41 -1.19
C ASN A 115 10.87 -8.25 -2.60
N LEU A 116 11.47 -8.93 -3.57
CA LEU A 116 11.01 -8.87 -4.96
C LEU A 116 9.80 -9.77 -5.17
N ILE A 117 8.67 -9.17 -5.52
CA ILE A 117 7.46 -9.86 -5.95
C ILE A 117 7.19 -9.49 -7.40
N CYS A 118 6.93 -10.50 -8.23
CA CYS A 118 6.40 -10.31 -9.58
C CYS A 118 5.06 -11.02 -9.65
N ALA A 119 4.01 -10.28 -9.99
CA ALA A 119 2.66 -10.83 -10.12
C ALA A 119 1.88 -10.08 -11.20
N ILE A 120 0.98 -10.79 -11.88
CA ILE A 120 0.06 -10.23 -12.87
C ILE A 120 -1.28 -10.95 -12.79
N CYS A 121 -2.37 -10.19 -12.74
CA CYS A 121 -3.75 -10.71 -12.69
C CYS A 121 -3.95 -11.79 -11.61
N CYS A 122 -3.49 -11.55 -10.39
CA CYS A 122 -3.54 -12.48 -9.26
C CYS A 122 -2.65 -13.74 -9.37
N PHE A 123 -1.85 -13.86 -10.42
CA PHE A 123 -0.82 -14.89 -10.54
C PHE A 123 0.53 -14.34 -10.10
N GLN A 124 1.04 -14.86 -8.99
CA GLN A 124 2.40 -14.57 -8.56
C GLN A 124 3.36 -15.46 -9.36
N CYS A 125 4.41 -14.87 -9.93
CA CYS A 125 5.48 -15.54 -10.66
C CYS A 125 6.69 -15.81 -9.76
N ILE A 126 7.04 -14.84 -8.89
CA ILE A 126 8.20 -14.86 -7.97
C ILE A 126 7.78 -14.25 -6.62
N PRO A 127 8.29 -14.70 -5.46
CA PRO A 127 9.16 -15.87 -5.28
C PRO A 127 8.45 -17.22 -5.39
N ASN A 128 7.15 -17.28 -5.08
CA ASN A 128 6.41 -18.53 -5.01
C ASN A 128 5.27 -18.53 -6.03
N MET A 129 5.44 -19.27 -7.13
CA MET A 129 4.41 -19.32 -8.18
C MET A 129 3.04 -19.78 -7.65
N GLY A 130 1.96 -19.11 -8.00
CA GLY A 130 0.60 -19.52 -7.59
C GLY A 130 -0.47 -18.46 -7.86
N CYS A 131 -1.73 -18.81 -7.59
CA CYS A 131 -2.89 -17.93 -7.80
C CYS A 131 -3.43 -17.42 -6.46
N MET A 132 -3.85 -16.14 -6.43
CA MET A 132 -4.44 -15.47 -5.27
C MET A 132 -3.56 -15.54 -4.02
N LYS A 133 -2.24 -15.48 -4.19
CA LYS A 133 -1.30 -15.45 -3.07
C LYS A 133 -1.28 -14.06 -2.44
N GLY A 134 -1.14 -14.02 -1.12
CA GLY A 134 -0.89 -12.78 -0.39
C GLY A 134 0.50 -12.21 -0.66
N PRO A 135 0.76 -10.98 -0.21
CA PRO A 135 2.11 -10.42 -0.24
C PRO A 135 3.08 -11.30 0.56
N THR A 136 4.34 -11.32 0.14
CA THR A 136 5.35 -12.16 0.80
C THR A 136 5.80 -11.55 2.12
N PRO A 137 6.04 -12.36 3.17
CA PRO A 137 6.90 -12.14 4.32
C PRO A 137 7.92 -11.00 4.27
N GLY A 138 7.58 -9.73 4.49
CA GLY A 138 8.54 -8.62 4.33
C GLY A 138 8.43 -7.84 3.02
N GLY A 139 7.26 -7.81 2.39
CA GLY A 139 6.85 -6.60 1.70
C GLY A 139 7.00 -5.41 2.66
N ALA A 140 7.39 -4.25 2.12
CA ALA A 140 7.93 -3.18 2.94
C ALA A 140 6.99 -2.81 4.10
N PRO A 141 7.57 -2.40 5.25
CA PRO A 141 6.86 -2.32 6.51
C PRO A 141 5.58 -1.49 6.36
N ASP A 142 4.47 -2.00 6.92
CA ASP A 142 3.32 -1.14 7.13
C ASP A 142 3.80 0.05 7.97
N ASN A 143 3.53 1.27 7.49
CA ASN A 143 3.93 2.54 8.14
C ASN A 143 3.47 2.67 9.60
N SER A 144 2.62 1.76 10.10
CA SER A 144 2.28 1.63 11.53
C SER A 144 3.46 1.20 12.41
N THR A 145 4.53 0.62 11.84
CA THR A 145 5.72 0.17 12.57
C THR A 145 6.85 1.19 12.65
N MET A 146 6.80 2.28 11.88
CA MET A 146 7.67 3.45 12.12
C MET A 146 7.02 4.36 13.18
N GLN A 147 6.96 3.86 14.42
CA GLN A 147 6.56 4.68 15.56
C GLN A 147 7.65 5.72 15.91
N ARG A 148 7.19 6.99 15.95
CA ARG A 148 7.73 8.20 16.64
C ARG A 148 8.69 9.12 15.87
#